data_AF-H3A8U0-F1
#
_entry.id   AF-H3A8U0-F1
#
_cell.length_a   1.000
_cell.length_b   1.000
_cell.length_c   1.000
_cell.angle_alpha   90.00
_cell.angle_beta   90.00
_cell.angle_gamma   90.00
#
_symmetry.space_group_name_H-M   'P 1'
#
loop_
_entity.id
_entity.type
_entity.pdbx_description
1 polymer ?
#
loop_
_entity_poly.entity_id
_entity_poly.type
_entity_poly.pdbx_seq_one_letter_code
_entity_poly.pdbx_strand_id
1 'polypeptide(L)'
;MKEFTEEHLDHFLQNQVDLRHRRVSKMVEEVQQLIHELTTSISFKDSRFQSISNAGIHNENIKDQPALLAKWSALLRGKRPYHPAIQVLSAAQFLIFIPLRGLANYKERKARQWRYYTLSGTWLLSPVQEPEKLHQWLEVEHFAKSSQEWHKADVTIEGDIIPAKVVSVFRQLVETAIKSCTFSGKVSMVETIGPVVRVAVETSELQVEVELIPTVEVPNCWSKKARWPRLLKRWPSKEKARCIKSFGYNLMARSNYHWQLSFSRAEHVLMDGIDEDGGCRMKCFRVIRQLKEDVWCSGSKPVITSYHLQTLLLWSCEKHPRAKDWQDFKASFLRLVKKLHKCVCQHFLKHYFVRGYNLLKYANTNELDLVAQKVVDFLANPRLYMH
;
A
#
# COMPACT_ATOMS: atom_id res chain seq x y z
N MET A 1 2.08 -30.99 -29.30
CA MET A 1 1.81 -30.27 -28.04
C MET A 1 0.49 -29.53 -28.20
N LYS A 2 -0.48 -29.69 -27.29
CA LYS A 2 -1.75 -28.95 -27.36
C LYS A 2 -1.45 -27.44 -27.17
N GLU A 3 -2.15 -26.53 -27.87
CA GLU A 3 -1.85 -25.08 -27.95
C GLU A 3 -2.47 -24.22 -26.82
N PHE A 4 -1.72 -23.48 -26.00
CA PHE A 4 -2.30 -22.66 -24.90
C PHE A 4 -3.38 -21.68 -25.43
N THR A 5 -4.64 -21.75 -24.96
CA THR A 5 -5.76 -20.92 -25.45
C THR A 5 -6.30 -19.98 -24.37
N GLU A 6 -7.10 -18.98 -24.79
CA GLU A 6 -7.79 -18.05 -23.89
C GLU A 6 -8.77 -18.77 -22.94
N GLU A 7 -9.41 -19.86 -23.40
CA GLU A 7 -10.31 -20.68 -22.59
C GLU A 7 -9.64 -21.23 -21.33
N HIS A 8 -8.35 -21.60 -21.40
CA HIS A 8 -7.61 -22.06 -20.23
C HIS A 8 -7.45 -20.94 -19.19
N LEU A 9 -7.29 -19.69 -19.64
CA LEU A 9 -7.17 -18.53 -18.75
C LEU A 9 -8.51 -18.18 -18.11
N ASP A 10 -9.60 -18.18 -18.88
CA ASP A 10 -10.94 -17.92 -18.34
C ASP A 10 -11.36 -19.03 -17.36
N HIS A 11 -11.07 -20.30 -17.65
CA HIS A 11 -11.30 -21.41 -16.73
C HIS A 11 -10.54 -21.24 -15.42
N PHE A 12 -9.23 -20.95 -15.49
CA PHE A 12 -8.40 -20.71 -14.30
C PHE A 12 -8.91 -19.52 -13.47
N LEU A 13 -9.33 -18.44 -14.14
CA LEU A 13 -9.88 -17.26 -13.49
C LEU A 13 -11.18 -17.58 -12.73
N GLN A 14 -12.11 -18.28 -13.36
CA GLN A 14 -13.41 -18.61 -12.75
C GLN A 14 -13.27 -19.63 -11.61
N ASN A 15 -12.48 -20.69 -11.82
CA ASN A 15 -12.46 -21.83 -10.91
C ASN A 15 -11.44 -21.72 -9.78
N GLN A 16 -10.38 -20.93 -9.93
CA GLN A 16 -9.38 -20.76 -8.87
C GLN A 16 -9.37 -19.34 -8.32
N VAL A 17 -9.26 -18.34 -9.21
CA VAL A 17 -9.03 -16.96 -8.79
C VAL A 17 -10.26 -16.35 -8.11
N ASP A 18 -11.44 -16.53 -8.70
CA ASP A 18 -12.67 -15.95 -8.16
C ASP A 18 -13.11 -16.61 -6.84
N LEU A 19 -12.90 -17.93 -6.68
CA LEU A 19 -13.15 -18.63 -5.41
C LEU A 19 -12.25 -18.10 -4.29
N ARG A 20 -10.95 -17.95 -4.56
CA ARG A 20 -10.00 -17.37 -3.59
C ARG A 20 -10.36 -15.93 -3.25
N HIS A 21 -10.75 -15.15 -4.25
CA HIS A 21 -11.15 -13.76 -4.05
C HIS A 21 -12.32 -13.65 -3.07
N ARG A 22 -13.35 -14.50 -3.20
CA ARG A 22 -14.49 -14.53 -2.26
C ARG A 22 -14.06 -14.86 -0.83
N ARG A 23 -13.20 -15.87 -0.64
CA ARG A 23 -12.68 -16.22 0.69
C ARG A 23 -11.88 -15.07 1.31
N VAL A 24 -11.01 -14.45 0.54
CA VAL A 24 -10.21 -13.29 0.99
C VAL A 24 -11.11 -12.10 1.32
N SER A 25 -12.15 -11.82 0.52
CA SER A 25 -13.11 -10.75 0.81
C SER A 25 -13.82 -10.98 2.15
N LYS A 26 -14.27 -12.20 2.43
CA LYS A 26 -14.87 -12.56 3.72
C LYS A 26 -13.91 -12.33 4.89
N MET A 27 -12.66 -12.79 4.77
CA MET A 27 -11.63 -12.55 5.80
C MET A 27 -11.34 -11.05 5.99
N VAL A 28 -11.34 -10.27 4.91
CA VAL A 28 -11.15 -8.81 4.99
C VAL A 28 -12.26 -8.14 5.80
N GLU A 29 -13.52 -8.56 5.62
CA GLU A 29 -14.65 -8.04 6.38
C GLU A 29 -14.55 -8.37 7.88
N GLU A 30 -14.17 -9.61 8.22
CA GLU A 30 -13.95 -10.03 9.60
C GLU A 30 -12.81 -9.26 10.27
N VAL A 31 -11.66 -9.14 9.57
CA VAL A 31 -10.52 -8.35 10.06
C VAL A 31 -10.89 -6.87 10.19
N GLN A 32 -11.64 -6.32 9.23
CA GLN A 32 -12.09 -4.93 9.30
C GLN A 32 -12.92 -4.68 10.56
N GLN A 33 -13.85 -5.58 10.91
CA GLN A 33 -14.68 -5.43 12.11
C GLN A 33 -13.84 -5.46 13.40
N LEU A 34 -12.97 -6.47 13.53
CA LEU A 34 -12.13 -6.62 14.74
C LEU A 34 -11.15 -5.45 14.90
N ILE A 35 -10.52 -5.02 13.81
CA ILE A 35 -9.58 -3.90 13.86
C ILE A 35 -10.30 -2.57 14.04
N HIS A 36 -11.53 -2.42 13.54
CA HIS A 36 -12.36 -1.25 13.83
C HIS A 36 -12.66 -1.11 15.33
N GLU A 37 -13.06 -2.19 15.99
CA GLU A 37 -13.28 -2.20 17.44
C GLU A 37 -11.98 -1.90 18.21
N LEU A 38 -10.87 -2.53 17.81
CA LEU A 38 -9.56 -2.32 18.43
C LEU A 38 -9.12 -0.86 18.35
N THR A 39 -9.21 -0.28 17.15
CA THR A 39 -8.77 1.10 16.91
C THR A 39 -9.72 2.13 17.50
N THR A 40 -11.00 1.80 17.66
CA THR A 40 -11.96 2.61 18.42
C THR A 40 -11.61 2.64 19.91
N SER A 41 -11.30 1.49 20.51
CA SER A 41 -10.82 1.42 21.92
C SER A 41 -9.54 2.24 22.13
N ILE A 42 -8.60 2.15 21.19
CA ILE A 42 -7.36 2.94 21.20
C ILE A 42 -7.67 4.44 21.11
N SER A 43 -8.56 4.84 20.21
CA SER A 43 -8.94 6.24 20.02
C SER A 43 -9.59 6.88 21.26
N PHE A 44 -10.22 6.09 22.13
CA PHE A 44 -10.72 6.58 23.42
C PHE A 44 -9.59 6.85 24.43
N LYS A 45 -8.51 6.07 24.38
CA LYS A 45 -7.36 6.22 25.29
C LYS A 45 -6.40 7.31 24.82
N ASP A 46 -6.16 7.41 23.52
CA ASP A 46 -5.32 8.45 22.92
C ASP A 46 -5.93 8.91 21.58
N SER A 47 -6.40 10.16 21.56
CA SER A 47 -7.12 10.75 20.42
C SER A 47 -6.25 10.99 19.20
N ARG A 48 -4.92 10.87 19.32
CA ARG A 48 -3.98 10.97 18.17
C ARG A 48 -4.20 9.83 17.18
N PHE A 49 -4.58 8.65 17.65
CA PHE A 49 -4.75 7.44 16.83
C PHE A 49 -6.24 7.18 16.60
N GLN A 50 -6.72 7.43 15.40
CA GLN A 50 -8.14 7.32 15.10
C GLN A 50 -8.53 5.89 14.71
N SER A 51 -9.82 5.60 14.87
CA SER A 51 -10.42 4.39 14.31
C SER A 51 -10.25 4.35 12.80
N ILE A 52 -10.12 3.14 12.23
CA ILE A 52 -10.00 2.98 10.78
C ILE A 52 -11.22 3.51 10.01
N SER A 53 -12.37 3.66 10.66
CA SER A 53 -13.57 4.29 10.09
C SER A 53 -13.35 5.76 9.71
N ASN A 54 -12.35 6.42 10.29
CA ASN A 54 -11.94 7.78 9.97
C ASN A 54 -10.94 7.85 8.80
N ALA A 55 -10.65 6.76 8.09
CA ALA A 55 -9.74 6.81 6.94
C ALA A 55 -10.41 7.42 5.69
N GLY A 56 -9.60 8.05 4.83
CA GLY A 56 -10.07 8.57 3.54
C GLY A 56 -11.09 9.72 3.67
N ILE A 57 -12.29 9.58 3.09
CA ILE A 57 -13.31 10.64 3.07
C ILE A 57 -13.83 11.02 4.47
N HIS A 58 -13.67 10.14 5.46
CA HIS A 58 -14.11 10.37 6.85
C HIS A 58 -13.01 10.94 7.74
N ASN A 59 -11.86 11.29 7.15
CA ASN A 59 -10.72 11.79 7.89
C ASN A 59 -11.00 13.16 8.50
N GLU A 60 -10.73 13.29 9.79
CA GLU A 60 -11.06 14.50 10.53
C GLU A 60 -10.20 15.69 10.11
N ASN A 61 -8.99 15.44 9.61
CA ASN A 61 -8.08 16.49 9.14
C ASN A 61 -8.58 17.17 7.85
N ILE A 62 -9.62 16.62 7.18
CA ILE A 62 -10.26 17.21 5.98
C ILE A 62 -11.71 17.62 6.17
N LYS A 63 -12.26 17.53 7.40
CA LYS A 63 -13.65 17.94 7.67
C LYS A 63 -13.95 19.38 7.24
N ASP A 64 -12.94 20.26 7.29
CA ASP A 64 -13.04 21.66 6.87
C ASP A 64 -13.00 21.87 5.34
N GLN A 65 -12.97 20.81 4.52
CA GLN A 65 -12.83 20.88 3.04
C GLN A 65 -14.01 20.23 2.30
N PRO A 66 -15.24 20.78 2.41
CA PRO A 66 -16.46 20.14 1.88
C PRO A 66 -16.46 19.95 0.36
N ALA A 67 -15.86 20.88 -0.40
CA ALA A 67 -15.75 20.76 -1.85
C ALA A 67 -14.84 19.58 -2.27
N LEU A 68 -13.76 19.33 -1.53
CA LEU A 68 -12.88 18.19 -1.78
C LEU A 68 -13.60 16.88 -1.46
N LEU A 69 -14.31 16.82 -0.32
CA LEU A 69 -15.09 15.67 0.09
C LEU A 69 -16.20 15.34 -0.92
N ALA A 70 -16.97 16.33 -1.36
CA ALA A 70 -18.01 16.13 -2.37
C ALA A 70 -17.42 15.57 -3.68
N LYS A 71 -16.27 16.09 -4.10
CA LYS A 71 -15.56 15.59 -5.27
C LYS A 71 -15.11 14.13 -5.08
N TRP A 72 -14.50 13.79 -3.95
CA TRP A 72 -14.06 12.40 -3.68
C TRP A 72 -15.24 11.44 -3.59
N SER A 73 -16.31 11.81 -2.90
CA SER A 73 -17.53 11.01 -2.81
C SER A 73 -18.16 10.78 -4.18
N ALA A 74 -18.16 11.77 -5.07
CA ALA A 74 -18.63 11.60 -6.45
C ALA A 74 -17.75 10.63 -7.24
N LEU A 75 -16.42 10.71 -7.08
CA LEU A 75 -15.46 9.86 -7.78
C LEU A 75 -15.49 8.39 -7.34
N LEU A 76 -15.79 8.16 -6.07
CA LEU A 76 -15.88 6.82 -5.47
C LEU A 76 -17.29 6.22 -5.61
N ARG A 77 -18.29 6.99 -6.04
CA ARG A 77 -19.67 6.52 -6.22
C ARG A 77 -19.74 5.42 -7.28
N GLY A 78 -20.38 4.30 -6.94
CA GLY A 78 -20.56 3.17 -7.84
C GLY A 78 -19.27 2.40 -8.14
N LYS A 79 -18.19 2.70 -7.43
CA LYS A 79 -16.94 1.93 -7.48
C LYS A 79 -16.98 0.74 -6.55
N ARG A 80 -16.06 -0.21 -6.72
CA ARG A 80 -16.02 -1.42 -5.90
C ARG A 80 -15.85 -1.05 -4.41
N PRO A 81 -16.48 -1.80 -3.48
CA PRO A 81 -16.29 -1.55 -2.06
C PRO A 81 -14.80 -1.68 -1.72
N TYR A 82 -14.25 -0.58 -1.20
CA TYR A 82 -12.85 -0.43 -0.86
C TYR A 82 -12.75 0.33 0.45
N HIS A 83 -12.12 -0.29 1.44
CA HIS A 83 -11.80 0.40 2.67
C HIS A 83 -10.45 1.13 2.50
N PRO A 84 -10.39 2.47 2.60
CA PRO A 84 -9.17 3.24 2.31
C PRO A 84 -7.99 2.93 3.24
N ALA A 85 -8.27 2.38 4.42
CA ALA A 85 -7.25 1.94 5.35
C ALA A 85 -6.65 0.56 5.02
N ILE A 86 -7.35 -0.32 4.29
CA ILE A 86 -6.98 -1.74 4.21
C ILE A 86 -6.35 -2.05 2.85
N GLN A 87 -5.20 -2.72 2.89
CA GLN A 87 -4.50 -3.22 1.71
C GLN A 87 -4.15 -4.70 1.89
N VAL A 88 -4.68 -5.54 1.01
CA VAL A 88 -4.43 -6.99 1.01
C VAL A 88 -3.11 -7.28 0.30
N LEU A 89 -2.11 -7.79 1.03
CA LEU A 89 -0.81 -8.16 0.46
C LEU A 89 -0.84 -9.59 -0.09
N SER A 90 -1.37 -10.52 0.70
CA SER A 90 -1.62 -11.93 0.37
C SER A 90 -2.90 -12.41 1.06
N ALA A 91 -3.29 -13.67 0.87
CA ALA A 91 -4.45 -14.26 1.55
C ALA A 91 -4.32 -14.30 3.08
N ALA A 92 -3.10 -14.27 3.62
CA ALA A 92 -2.84 -14.36 5.06
C ALA A 92 -2.12 -13.13 5.63
N GLN A 93 -1.94 -12.07 4.83
CA GLN A 93 -1.23 -10.85 5.27
C GLN A 93 -1.91 -9.59 4.79
N PHE A 94 -2.37 -8.77 5.73
CA PHE A 94 -3.01 -7.48 5.47
C PHE A 94 -2.18 -6.33 6.05
N LEU A 95 -2.29 -5.18 5.39
CA LEU A 95 -1.70 -3.92 5.81
C LEU A 95 -2.84 -2.94 6.11
N ILE A 96 -2.86 -2.37 7.31
CA ILE A 96 -3.91 -1.43 7.72
C ILE A 96 -3.30 -0.11 8.16
N PHE A 97 -3.73 0.97 7.52
CA PHE A 97 -3.33 2.33 7.83
C PHE A 97 -4.19 2.88 8.99
N ILE A 98 -3.54 3.29 10.07
CA ILE A 98 -4.18 3.89 11.24
C ILE A 98 -4.15 5.40 11.08
N PRO A 99 -5.29 6.07 10.83
CA PRO A 99 -5.30 7.51 10.58
C PRO A 99 -4.89 8.29 11.83
N LEU A 100 -3.98 9.24 11.65
CA LEU A 100 -3.52 10.13 12.71
C LEU A 100 -4.31 11.44 12.72
N ARG A 101 -4.85 11.82 13.89
CA ARG A 101 -5.60 13.07 14.10
C ARG A 101 -4.67 14.23 14.45
N GLY A 102 -5.07 15.45 14.10
CA GLY A 102 -4.46 16.65 14.68
C GLY A 102 -3.21 17.11 13.95
N LEU A 103 -3.00 16.63 12.72
CA LEU A 103 -1.95 17.04 11.80
C LEU A 103 -2.62 17.43 10.47
N ALA A 104 -3.13 18.65 10.39
CA ALA A 104 -3.93 19.12 9.26
C ALA A 104 -3.24 20.25 8.48
N ASN A 105 -3.69 20.45 7.24
CA ASN A 105 -3.17 21.48 6.33
C ASN A 105 -1.66 21.39 6.12
N TYR A 106 -1.20 20.20 5.72
CA TYR A 106 0.20 19.96 5.37
C TYR A 106 0.68 20.90 4.25
N LYS A 107 1.82 21.54 4.47
CA LYS A 107 2.53 22.38 3.51
C LYS A 107 3.98 21.91 3.43
N GLU A 108 4.37 21.40 2.26
CA GLU A 108 5.74 20.94 2.02
C GLU A 108 6.71 22.14 1.98
N ARG A 109 7.33 22.43 3.14
CA ARG A 109 8.42 23.41 3.30
C ARG A 109 9.77 22.72 3.12
N LYS A 110 10.83 23.52 2.99
CA LYS A 110 12.19 22.96 3.07
C LYS A 110 12.42 22.55 4.51
N ALA A 111 12.42 21.24 4.76
CA ALA A 111 12.85 20.69 6.03
C ALA A 111 14.32 21.05 6.25
N ARG A 112 14.75 21.08 7.52
CA ARG A 112 16.18 21.09 7.87
C ARG A 112 16.90 19.98 7.10
N GLN A 113 18.19 20.10 6.80
CA GLN A 113 18.90 19.03 6.07
C GLN A 113 19.47 17.99 7.04
N TRP A 114 20.18 18.44 8.06
CA TRP A 114 20.95 17.60 8.98
C TRP A 114 20.30 17.51 10.37
N ARG A 115 20.23 16.29 10.93
CA ARG A 115 19.75 16.02 12.30
C ARG A 115 20.87 15.31 13.05
N TYR A 116 21.14 15.74 14.27
CA TYR A 116 22.25 15.22 15.07
C TYR A 116 21.72 14.62 16.37
N TYR A 117 20.69 13.78 16.28
CA TYR A 117 20.09 13.17 17.46
C TYR A 117 19.84 11.67 17.28
N THR A 118 19.89 10.94 18.38
CA THR A 118 19.46 9.54 18.49
C THR A 118 17.95 9.45 18.72
N LEU A 119 17.38 8.23 18.69
CA LEU A 119 15.98 8.00 19.06
C LEU A 119 15.64 8.36 20.51
N SER A 120 16.63 8.41 21.42
CA SER A 120 16.44 8.90 22.79
C SER A 120 16.58 10.42 22.92
N GLY A 121 16.97 11.12 21.85
CA GLY A 121 17.19 12.57 21.84
C GLY A 121 18.59 13.00 22.27
N THR A 122 19.54 12.07 22.44
CA THR A 122 20.94 12.42 22.70
C THR A 122 21.63 12.90 21.44
N TRP A 123 22.58 13.82 21.59
CA TRP A 123 23.27 14.43 20.45
C TRP A 123 24.26 13.45 19.78
N LEU A 124 24.37 13.53 18.45
CA LEU A 124 25.27 12.72 17.63
C LEU A 124 26.40 13.58 17.05
N LEU A 125 27.59 13.00 16.95
CA LEU A 125 28.74 13.65 16.28
C LEU A 125 28.60 13.71 14.75
N SER A 126 27.80 12.81 14.17
CA SER A 126 27.51 12.75 12.74
C SER A 126 26.00 12.81 12.49
N PRO A 127 25.56 13.37 11.35
CA PRO A 127 24.14 13.50 11.11
C PRO A 127 23.49 12.15 10.82
N VAL A 128 22.22 12.02 11.19
CA VAL A 128 21.37 10.90 10.79
C VAL A 128 21.33 10.83 9.27
N GLN A 129 21.38 9.60 8.74
CA GLN A 129 21.35 9.31 7.31
C GLN A 129 20.20 10.05 6.61
N GLU A 130 20.45 10.65 5.45
CA GLU A 130 19.40 11.31 4.68
C GLU A 130 18.32 10.32 4.21
N PRO A 131 17.05 10.77 4.10
CA PRO A 131 15.95 9.92 3.67
C PRO A 131 16.12 9.50 2.22
N GLU A 132 15.84 8.23 1.95
CA GLU A 132 15.72 7.74 0.58
C GLU A 132 14.61 8.45 -0.19
N LYS A 133 14.54 8.23 -1.51
CA LYS A 133 13.59 8.94 -2.38
C LYS A 133 12.12 8.69 -2.06
N LEU A 134 11.79 7.56 -1.44
CA LEU A 134 10.43 7.22 -0.98
C LEU A 134 10.20 7.59 0.50
N HIS A 135 11.16 8.26 1.14
CA HIS A 135 11.09 8.63 2.54
C HIS A 135 11.25 10.14 2.70
N GLN A 136 10.81 10.72 3.81
CA GLN A 136 11.06 12.12 4.13
C GLN A 136 11.06 12.38 5.64
N TRP A 137 11.68 13.50 6.03
CA TRP A 137 11.50 14.10 7.34
C TRP A 137 10.10 14.68 7.48
N LEU A 138 9.61 14.75 8.72
CA LEU A 138 8.31 15.35 9.03
C LEU A 138 8.42 16.19 10.29
N GLU A 139 8.51 17.49 10.10
CA GLU A 139 8.46 18.48 11.18
C GLU A 139 7.01 18.88 11.50
N VAL A 140 6.74 19.21 12.77
CA VAL A 140 5.43 19.69 13.21
C VAL A 140 5.05 20.99 12.49
N GLU A 141 6.02 21.84 12.18
CA GLU A 141 5.83 23.10 11.44
C GLU A 141 5.37 22.93 9.98
N HIS A 142 5.43 21.71 9.44
CA HIS A 142 4.82 21.44 8.14
C HIS A 142 3.30 21.48 8.16
N PHE A 143 2.67 21.43 9.33
CA PHE A 143 1.22 21.47 9.48
C PHE A 143 0.78 22.85 9.96
N ALA A 144 -0.12 23.50 9.22
CA ALA A 144 -0.66 24.79 9.66
C ALA A 144 -1.58 24.67 10.88
N LYS A 145 -2.16 23.48 11.10
CA LYS A 145 -2.92 23.13 12.31
C LYS A 145 -2.32 21.86 12.89
N SER A 146 -1.67 21.97 14.05
CA SER A 146 -1.15 20.84 14.83
C SER A 146 -1.71 20.87 16.26
N SER A 147 -2.18 19.72 16.76
CA SER A 147 -2.64 19.61 18.15
C SER A 147 -1.45 19.55 19.13
N GLN A 148 -1.64 19.98 20.38
CA GLN A 148 -0.57 20.07 21.39
C GLN A 148 0.11 18.73 21.69
N GLU A 149 -0.60 17.62 21.52
CA GLU A 149 -0.09 16.26 21.74
C GLU A 149 1.02 15.88 20.76
N TRP A 150 1.12 16.55 19.62
CA TRP A 150 2.20 16.36 18.64
C TRP A 150 3.45 17.17 18.94
N HIS A 151 3.45 17.99 19.99
CA HIS A 151 4.63 18.73 20.44
C HIS A 151 5.32 18.04 21.63
N LYS A 152 4.72 16.97 22.16
CA LYS A 152 5.23 16.22 23.30
C LYS A 152 6.47 15.38 22.92
N ALA A 153 7.41 15.26 23.87
CA ALA A 153 8.67 14.56 23.69
C ALA A 153 8.53 13.03 23.52
N ASP A 154 7.35 12.48 23.79
CA ASP A 154 7.01 11.07 23.55
C ASP A 154 6.91 10.75 22.05
N VAL A 155 6.71 11.76 21.19
CA VAL A 155 6.62 11.61 19.72
C VAL A 155 7.58 12.52 18.94
N THR A 156 8.14 13.57 19.56
CA THR A 156 9.06 14.51 18.87
C THR A 156 10.49 14.49 19.38
N ILE A 157 11.40 14.97 18.54
CA ILE A 157 12.76 15.39 18.89
C ILE A 157 13.08 16.63 18.05
N GLU A 158 13.48 17.74 18.69
CA GLU A 158 13.83 18.99 17.99
C GLU A 158 12.79 19.46 16.94
N GLY A 159 11.50 19.26 17.22
CA GLY A 159 10.40 19.62 16.31
C GLY A 159 10.12 18.62 15.17
N ASP A 160 10.96 17.59 14.99
CA ASP A 160 10.70 16.47 14.09
C ASP A 160 9.75 15.47 14.77
N ILE A 161 8.69 15.03 14.08
CA ILE A 161 7.81 13.94 14.49
C ILE A 161 8.48 12.62 14.10
N ILE A 162 8.90 11.84 15.10
CA ILE A 162 9.73 10.66 14.89
C ILE A 162 8.86 9.41 14.74
N PRO A 163 8.87 8.71 13.59
CA PRO A 163 7.96 7.60 13.37
C PRO A 163 8.15 6.44 14.35
N ALA A 164 9.39 6.09 14.74
CA ALA A 164 9.61 5.06 15.76
C ALA A 164 9.00 5.41 17.12
N LYS A 165 9.03 6.68 17.53
CA LYS A 165 8.42 7.14 18.77
C LYS A 165 6.89 7.05 18.71
N VAL A 166 6.29 7.51 17.61
CA VAL A 166 4.84 7.36 17.35
C VAL A 166 4.42 5.89 17.39
N VAL A 167 5.19 5.00 16.77
CA VAL A 167 4.92 3.56 16.76
C VAL A 167 5.08 2.96 18.16
N SER A 168 6.04 3.42 18.96
CA SER A 168 6.22 2.96 20.35
C SER A 168 5.00 3.28 21.21
N VAL A 169 4.48 4.51 21.14
CA VAL A 169 3.25 4.89 21.84
C VAL A 169 2.07 4.03 21.34
N PHE A 170 1.93 3.90 20.02
CA PHE A 170 0.85 3.12 19.42
C PHE A 170 0.90 1.65 19.86
N ARG A 171 2.09 1.04 19.91
CA ARG A 171 2.30 -0.35 20.35
C ARG A 171 1.77 -0.56 21.77
N GLN A 172 2.13 0.32 22.70
CA GLN A 172 1.66 0.24 24.09
C GLN A 172 0.13 0.33 24.18
N LEU A 173 -0.48 1.20 23.38
CA LEU A 173 -1.94 1.33 23.31
C LEU A 173 -2.59 0.06 22.76
N VAL A 174 -2.03 -0.54 21.71
CA VAL A 174 -2.51 -1.80 21.14
C VAL A 174 -2.41 -2.95 22.16
N GLU A 175 -1.26 -3.09 22.84
CA GLU A 175 -1.09 -4.10 23.90
C GLU A 175 -2.12 -3.94 25.02
N THR A 176 -2.33 -2.70 25.45
CA THR A 176 -3.28 -2.40 26.53
C THR A 176 -4.73 -2.65 26.07
N ALA A 177 -5.06 -2.34 24.81
CA ALA A 177 -6.40 -2.56 24.25
C ALA A 177 -6.71 -4.05 24.07
N ILE A 178 -5.74 -4.85 23.61
CA ILE A 178 -5.87 -6.31 23.50
C ILE A 178 -6.07 -6.94 24.88
N LYS A 179 -5.35 -6.46 25.91
CA LYS A 179 -5.46 -6.96 27.29
C LYS A 179 -6.81 -6.62 27.96
N SER A 180 -7.50 -5.55 27.58
CA SER A 180 -8.74 -5.09 28.23
C SER A 180 -10.02 -5.89 27.88
N CYS A 181 -9.90 -7.19 27.60
CA CYS A 181 -10.95 -8.22 27.56
C CYS A 181 -11.95 -8.25 26.38
N THR A 182 -12.03 -7.26 25.48
CA THR A 182 -12.96 -7.31 24.33
C THR A 182 -12.51 -8.22 23.18
N PHE A 183 -11.21 -8.54 23.10
CA PHE A 183 -10.61 -9.29 21.97
C PHE A 183 -10.14 -10.70 22.34
N SER A 184 -10.54 -11.22 23.50
CA SER A 184 -9.99 -12.45 24.09
C SER A 184 -9.95 -13.61 23.07
N GLY A 185 -8.73 -14.02 22.72
CA GLY A 185 -8.44 -15.11 21.78
C GLY A 185 -8.58 -14.78 20.29
N LYS A 186 -9.15 -13.64 19.90
CA LYS A 186 -9.34 -13.27 18.47
C LYS A 186 -8.22 -12.43 17.89
N VAL A 187 -7.59 -11.59 18.71
CA VAL A 187 -6.47 -10.74 18.29
C VAL A 187 -5.35 -10.88 19.29
N SER A 188 -4.14 -11.19 18.81
CA SER A 188 -2.95 -11.30 19.63
C SER A 188 -1.79 -10.48 19.06
N MET A 189 -0.91 -10.00 19.93
CA MET A 189 0.26 -9.24 19.50
C MET A 189 1.32 -10.19 18.93
N VAL A 190 1.94 -9.82 17.80
CA VAL A 190 3.05 -10.56 17.20
C VAL A 190 4.35 -9.83 17.52
N GLU A 191 5.33 -10.55 18.07
CA GLU A 191 6.65 -9.98 18.34
C GLU A 191 7.34 -9.53 17.06
N THR A 192 7.83 -8.29 17.08
CA THR A 192 8.45 -7.68 15.90
C THR A 192 9.67 -6.86 16.30
N ILE A 193 10.72 -6.98 15.48
CA ILE A 193 11.93 -6.17 15.57
C ILE A 193 11.72 -4.88 14.78
N GLY A 194 11.97 -3.74 15.41
CA GLY A 194 11.87 -2.41 14.80
C GLY A 194 10.50 -1.72 14.94
N PRO A 195 10.31 -0.57 14.29
CA PRO A 195 9.13 0.30 14.47
C PRO A 195 7.96 -0.18 13.61
N VAL A 196 7.44 -1.36 13.94
CA VAL A 196 6.27 -1.97 13.29
C VAL A 196 5.32 -2.50 14.37
N VAL A 197 4.01 -2.44 14.15
CA VAL A 197 3.02 -3.13 15.00
C VAL A 197 2.34 -4.19 14.17
N ARG A 198 2.42 -5.45 14.61
CA ARG A 198 1.73 -6.58 13.98
C ARG A 198 0.87 -7.29 14.98
N VAL A 199 -0.31 -7.67 14.54
CA VAL A 199 -1.24 -8.49 15.29
C VAL A 199 -1.63 -9.70 14.46
N ALA A 200 -1.82 -10.84 15.11
CA ALA A 200 -2.44 -11.99 14.50
C ALA A 200 -3.95 -11.92 14.79
N VAL A 201 -4.76 -12.12 13.75
CA VAL A 201 -6.21 -12.06 13.82
C VAL A 201 -6.77 -13.42 13.41
N GLU A 202 -7.51 -14.05 14.33
CA GLU A 202 -8.24 -15.27 14.05
C GLU A 202 -9.48 -14.95 13.21
N THR A 203 -9.53 -15.48 11.99
CA THR A 203 -10.70 -15.41 11.11
C THR A 203 -11.37 -16.78 11.03
N SER A 204 -12.55 -16.86 10.44
CA SER A 204 -13.25 -18.13 10.23
C SER A 204 -12.55 -19.09 9.25
N GLU A 205 -11.60 -18.60 8.45
CA GLU A 205 -10.89 -19.39 7.44
C GLU A 205 -9.46 -19.73 7.87
N LEU A 206 -8.71 -18.74 8.36
CA LEU A 206 -7.32 -18.89 8.81
C LEU A 206 -6.87 -17.73 9.71
N GLN A 207 -5.76 -17.92 10.44
CA GLN A 207 -5.11 -16.83 11.16
C GLN A 207 -4.38 -15.90 10.18
N VAL A 208 -4.74 -14.60 10.19
CA VAL A 208 -4.18 -13.58 9.32
C VAL A 208 -3.20 -12.70 10.11
N GLU A 209 -2.02 -12.43 9.56
CA GLU A 209 -1.12 -11.42 10.09
C GLU A 209 -1.54 -10.03 9.58
N VAL A 210 -1.75 -9.10 10.49
CA VAL A 210 -2.17 -7.72 10.17
C VAL A 210 -1.10 -6.75 10.67
N GLU A 211 -0.51 -6.01 9.74
CA GLU A 211 0.42 -4.93 10.06
C GLU A 211 -0.34 -3.61 10.18
N LEU A 212 -0.31 -3.01 11.38
CA LEU A 212 -0.97 -1.75 11.71
C LEU A 212 0.04 -0.60 11.62
N ILE A 213 -0.22 0.38 10.77
CA ILE A 213 0.72 1.48 10.51
C ILE A 213 0.10 2.85 10.80
N PRO A 214 0.55 3.56 11.85
CA PRO A 214 0.24 4.97 12.03
C PRO A 214 0.56 5.78 10.78
N THR A 215 -0.45 6.47 10.26
CA THR A 215 -0.41 7.11 8.94
C THR A 215 -0.98 8.52 9.00
N VAL A 216 -0.18 9.49 8.55
CA VAL A 216 -0.67 10.84 8.27
C VAL A 216 -1.19 10.88 6.84
N GLU A 217 -2.47 11.17 6.68
CA GLU A 217 -3.05 11.39 5.36
C GLU A 217 -2.78 12.83 4.90
N VAL A 218 -2.20 12.98 3.72
CA VAL A 218 -1.86 14.27 3.11
C VAL A 218 -2.76 14.50 1.89
N PRO A 219 -3.98 15.03 2.09
CA PRO A 219 -4.98 15.28 1.05
C PRO A 219 -4.61 16.50 0.19
N ASN A 220 -5.08 16.52 -1.06
CA ASN A 220 -4.99 17.67 -1.97
C ASN A 220 -3.57 18.27 -2.16
N CYS A 221 -2.53 17.50 -1.83
CA CYS A 221 -1.14 17.86 -2.01
C CYS A 221 -0.43 16.67 -2.64
N TRP A 222 0.34 16.90 -3.70
CA TRP A 222 1.08 15.86 -4.39
C TRP A 222 2.57 16.08 -4.19
N SER A 223 3.27 15.06 -3.70
CA SER A 223 4.70 15.18 -3.37
C SER A 223 5.53 15.63 -4.57
N LYS A 224 6.45 16.59 -4.34
CA LYS A 224 7.44 17.03 -5.34
C LYS A 224 8.37 15.90 -5.81
N LYS A 225 8.54 14.84 -4.99
CA LYS A 225 9.32 13.64 -5.34
C LYS A 225 8.62 12.79 -6.41
N ALA A 226 7.29 12.90 -6.52
CA ALA A 226 6.46 12.12 -7.45
C ALA A 226 6.17 12.91 -8.74
N ARG A 227 7.06 12.83 -9.72
CA ARG A 227 6.87 13.47 -11.04
C ARG A 227 5.90 12.68 -11.93
N TRP A 228 4.61 12.93 -11.71
CA TRP A 228 3.49 12.31 -12.44
C TRP A 228 2.35 13.35 -12.62
N PRO A 229 1.54 13.31 -13.70
CA PRO A 229 1.65 12.47 -14.89
C PRO A 229 2.85 12.83 -15.76
N ARG A 230 3.24 11.92 -16.65
CA ARG A 230 4.36 12.10 -17.57
C ARG A 230 3.91 12.84 -18.84
N LEU A 231 4.79 13.66 -19.40
CA LEU A 231 4.53 14.41 -20.64
C LEU A 231 4.21 13.47 -21.81
N LEU A 232 3.32 13.92 -22.70
CA LEU A 232 2.92 13.21 -23.94
C LEU A 232 2.27 11.83 -23.73
N LYS A 233 1.94 11.46 -22.49
CA LYS A 233 1.22 10.22 -22.20
C LYS A 233 -0.28 10.45 -22.29
N ARG A 234 -0.96 9.48 -22.93
CA ARG A 234 -2.41 9.48 -23.14
C ARG A 234 -3.17 8.75 -22.04
N TRP A 235 -2.45 8.01 -21.17
CA TRP A 235 -3.02 7.25 -20.09
C TRP A 235 -2.38 7.62 -18.74
N PRO A 236 -3.18 7.84 -17.69
CA PRO A 236 -4.62 8.06 -17.75
C PRO A 236 -4.96 9.40 -18.45
N SER A 237 -6.25 9.68 -18.67
CA SER A 237 -6.68 10.99 -19.19
C SER A 237 -6.22 12.14 -18.27
N LYS A 238 -6.06 13.35 -18.81
CA LYS A 238 -5.62 14.52 -18.03
C LYS A 238 -6.57 14.81 -16.86
N GLU A 239 -7.87 14.61 -17.06
CA GLU A 239 -8.90 14.79 -16.03
C GLU A 239 -8.78 13.75 -14.93
N LYS A 240 -8.65 12.47 -15.30
CA LYS A 240 -8.42 11.37 -14.34
C LYS A 240 -7.14 11.58 -13.56
N ALA A 241 -6.06 12.04 -14.21
CA ALA A 241 -4.81 12.38 -13.53
C ALA A 241 -4.96 13.53 -12.52
N ARG A 242 -5.69 14.59 -12.88
CA ARG A 242 -5.98 15.72 -11.98
C ARG A 242 -6.83 15.28 -10.78
N CYS A 243 -7.81 14.40 -11.04
CA CYS A 243 -8.62 13.76 -10.01
C CYS A 243 -7.74 12.94 -9.04
N ILE A 244 -6.92 12.03 -9.56
CA ILE A 244 -6.04 11.17 -8.76
C ILE A 244 -5.10 12.01 -7.88
N LYS A 245 -4.51 13.08 -8.42
CA LYS A 245 -3.67 13.99 -7.64
C LYS A 245 -4.40 14.63 -6.46
N SER A 246 -5.70 14.88 -6.57
CA SER A 246 -6.45 15.49 -5.47
C SER A 246 -6.60 14.58 -4.27
N PHE A 247 -6.46 13.25 -4.40
CA PHE A 247 -6.37 12.33 -3.26
C PHE A 247 -5.07 12.50 -2.45
N GLY A 248 -4.05 13.12 -3.05
CA GLY A 248 -2.75 13.35 -2.43
C GLY A 248 -1.98 12.06 -2.18
N TYR A 249 -1.33 11.97 -1.01
CA TYR A 249 -0.52 10.82 -0.60
C TYR A 249 -0.59 10.60 0.91
N ASN A 250 0.06 9.55 1.39
CA ASN A 250 0.12 9.17 2.80
C ASN A 250 1.57 9.18 3.27
N LEU A 251 1.79 9.49 4.54
CA LEU A 251 3.06 9.38 5.23
C LEU A 251 2.91 8.30 6.30
N MET A 252 3.67 7.22 6.16
CA MET A 252 3.57 6.02 6.98
C MET A 252 4.74 5.91 7.95
N ALA A 253 4.44 5.60 9.22
CA ALA A 253 5.44 5.35 10.25
C ALA A 253 5.94 3.89 10.20
N ARG A 254 6.91 3.61 9.32
CA ARG A 254 7.54 2.28 9.16
C ARG A 254 9.05 2.24 9.31
N SER A 255 9.67 3.38 9.61
CA SER A 255 11.12 3.48 9.78
C SER A 255 11.46 4.27 11.05
N ASN A 256 12.73 4.23 11.45
CA ASN A 256 13.16 4.85 12.69
C ASN A 256 12.98 6.38 12.68
N TYR A 257 13.50 7.03 11.64
CA TYR A 257 13.55 8.49 11.55
C TYR A 257 12.67 9.07 10.44
N HIS A 258 12.40 8.30 9.38
CA HIS A 258 11.78 8.85 8.18
C HIS A 258 10.37 8.31 7.93
N TRP A 259 9.50 9.18 7.47
CA TRP A 259 8.17 8.82 7.04
C TRP A 259 8.19 8.29 5.62
N GLN A 260 7.59 7.12 5.39
CA GLN A 260 7.51 6.51 4.06
C GLN A 260 6.32 7.08 3.28
N LEU A 261 6.55 7.50 2.04
CA LEU A 261 5.50 7.93 1.14
C LEU A 261 4.71 6.72 0.63
N SER A 262 3.38 6.82 0.68
CA SER A 262 2.46 5.86 0.07
C SER A 262 1.43 6.58 -0.78
N PHE A 263 1.12 5.99 -1.95
CA PHE A 263 0.15 6.51 -2.90
C PHE A 263 -1.07 5.58 -3.02
N SER A 264 -1.34 4.75 -2.01
CA SER A 264 -2.35 3.68 -2.05
C SER A 264 -3.72 4.14 -2.55
N ARG A 265 -4.20 5.30 -2.11
CA ARG A 265 -5.47 5.90 -2.59
C ARG A 265 -5.45 6.21 -4.09
N ALA A 266 -4.38 6.84 -4.56
CA ALA A 266 -4.19 7.16 -5.98
C ALA A 266 -4.08 5.90 -6.84
N GLU A 267 -3.41 4.88 -6.33
CA GLU A 267 -3.27 3.58 -6.99
C GLU A 267 -4.59 2.83 -7.06
N HIS A 268 -5.37 2.85 -5.99
CA HIS A 268 -6.70 2.25 -5.95
C HIS A 268 -7.60 2.83 -7.05
N VAL A 269 -7.67 4.16 -7.16
CA VAL A 269 -8.48 4.83 -8.19
C VAL A 269 -7.99 4.51 -9.61
N LEU A 270 -6.68 4.32 -9.81
CA LEU A 270 -6.14 3.87 -11.09
C LEU A 270 -6.57 2.44 -11.42
N MET A 271 -6.54 1.55 -10.42
CA MET A 271 -6.86 0.12 -10.59
C MET A 271 -8.35 -0.14 -10.76
N ASP A 272 -9.21 0.54 -10.00
CA ASP A 272 -10.65 0.33 -10.03
C ASP A 272 -11.27 0.73 -11.38
N GLY A 273 -10.80 1.82 -11.98
CA GLY A 273 -11.24 2.26 -13.31
C GLY A 273 -10.33 1.82 -14.45
N ILE A 274 -9.57 0.74 -14.31
CA ILE A 274 -8.53 0.38 -15.29
C ILE A 274 -9.08 -0.18 -16.60
N ASP A 275 -10.27 -0.79 -16.55
CA ASP A 275 -10.95 -1.42 -17.69
C ASP A 275 -12.29 -0.72 -18.03
N GLU A 276 -12.44 0.57 -17.67
CA GLU A 276 -13.57 1.40 -18.09
C GLU A 276 -13.71 1.50 -19.62
N ASP A 277 -12.64 1.21 -20.35
CA ASP A 277 -12.58 1.16 -21.82
C ASP A 277 -12.81 -0.25 -22.39
N GLY A 278 -13.24 -1.22 -21.57
CA GLY A 278 -13.54 -2.58 -21.99
C GLY A 278 -12.32 -3.47 -22.24
N GLY A 279 -11.16 -3.15 -21.67
CA GLY A 279 -9.96 -4.00 -21.76
C GLY A 279 -9.95 -5.18 -20.78
N CYS A 280 -8.93 -6.04 -20.89
CA CYS A 280 -8.71 -7.21 -20.02
C CYS A 280 -7.63 -7.01 -18.93
N ARG A 281 -7.28 -5.76 -18.56
CA ARG A 281 -6.11 -5.48 -17.69
C ARG A 281 -6.26 -6.08 -16.30
N MET A 282 -7.45 -5.98 -15.72
CA MET A 282 -7.77 -6.54 -14.41
C MET A 282 -7.81 -8.07 -14.45
N LYS A 283 -8.33 -8.67 -15.53
CA LYS A 283 -8.24 -10.14 -15.74
C LYS A 283 -6.77 -10.59 -15.74
N CYS A 284 -5.92 -9.91 -16.51
CA CYS A 284 -4.48 -10.18 -16.56
C CYS A 284 -3.83 -10.06 -15.18
N PHE A 285 -4.18 -9.00 -14.43
CA PHE A 285 -3.66 -8.76 -13.08
C PHE A 285 -4.07 -9.84 -12.09
N ARG A 286 -5.32 -10.30 -12.15
CA ARG A 286 -5.86 -11.36 -11.29
C ARG A 286 -5.12 -12.68 -11.53
N VAL A 287 -4.97 -13.10 -12.78
CA VAL A 287 -4.24 -14.34 -13.12
C VAL A 287 -2.77 -14.26 -12.72
N ILE A 288 -2.06 -13.18 -13.07
CA ILE A 288 -0.63 -13.07 -12.73
C ILE A 288 -0.40 -13.01 -11.21
N ARG A 289 -1.32 -12.41 -10.46
CA ARG A 289 -1.29 -12.40 -8.99
C ARG A 289 -1.46 -13.81 -8.42
N GLN A 290 -2.42 -14.57 -8.92
CA GLN A 290 -2.65 -15.95 -8.48
C GLN A 290 -1.42 -16.84 -8.75
N LEU A 291 -0.86 -16.80 -9.97
CA LEU A 291 0.35 -17.56 -10.30
C LEU A 291 1.55 -17.17 -9.44
N LYS A 292 1.67 -15.88 -9.12
CA LYS A 292 2.70 -15.40 -8.20
C LYS A 292 2.53 -16.04 -6.82
N GLU A 293 1.31 -16.11 -6.31
CA GLU A 293 1.02 -16.67 -4.97
C GLU A 293 1.18 -18.20 -4.93
N ASP A 294 0.82 -18.92 -6.00
CA ASP A 294 0.77 -20.39 -6.00
C ASP A 294 2.04 -21.05 -6.55
N VAL A 295 2.69 -20.44 -7.55
CA VAL A 295 3.74 -21.09 -8.34
C VAL A 295 5.09 -20.40 -8.15
N TRP A 296 5.13 -19.10 -8.46
CA TRP A 296 6.42 -18.41 -8.60
C TRP A 296 7.02 -17.99 -7.26
N CYS A 297 6.20 -17.45 -6.36
CA CYS A 297 6.62 -16.88 -5.08
C CYS A 297 5.67 -17.32 -3.96
N SER A 298 5.52 -18.63 -3.79
CA SER A 298 4.80 -19.20 -2.66
C SER A 298 5.56 -18.93 -1.35
N GLY A 299 4.82 -18.57 -0.30
CA GLY A 299 5.38 -18.29 1.03
C GLY A 299 4.84 -17.01 1.68
N SER A 300 5.11 -16.89 2.98
CA SER A 300 4.63 -15.77 3.80
C SER A 300 5.41 -14.47 3.58
N LYS A 301 6.65 -14.51 3.09
CA LYS A 301 7.43 -13.29 2.80
C LYS A 301 7.98 -13.33 1.37
N PRO A 302 7.13 -13.12 0.37
CA PRO A 302 7.53 -13.30 -1.01
C PRO A 302 8.38 -12.13 -1.53
N VAL A 303 9.47 -12.45 -2.23
CA VAL A 303 10.35 -11.46 -2.87
C VAL A 303 9.61 -10.59 -3.89
N ILE A 304 8.60 -11.16 -4.57
CA ILE A 304 7.66 -10.43 -5.41
C ILE A 304 6.29 -10.35 -4.71
N THR A 305 5.82 -9.12 -4.51
CA THR A 305 4.53 -8.84 -3.87
C THR A 305 3.46 -8.43 -4.90
N SER A 306 2.20 -8.45 -4.48
CA SER A 306 1.08 -7.91 -5.28
C SER A 306 1.30 -6.45 -5.69
N TYR A 307 2.02 -5.68 -4.85
CA TYR A 307 2.39 -4.28 -5.15
C TYR A 307 3.35 -4.16 -6.35
N HIS A 308 4.31 -5.08 -6.48
CA HIS A 308 5.19 -5.14 -7.65
C HIS A 308 4.41 -5.42 -8.93
N LEU A 309 3.47 -6.37 -8.88
CA LEU A 309 2.61 -6.70 -10.02
C LEU A 309 1.69 -5.54 -10.41
N GLN A 310 1.14 -4.83 -9.42
CA GLN A 310 0.32 -3.64 -9.64
C GLN A 310 1.15 -2.55 -10.33
N THR A 311 2.34 -2.26 -9.81
CA THR A 311 3.27 -1.29 -10.41
C THR A 311 3.61 -1.69 -11.85
N LEU A 312 3.86 -2.97 -12.10
CA LEU A 312 4.15 -3.52 -13.42
C LEU A 312 3.00 -3.28 -14.40
N LEU A 313 1.76 -3.51 -13.97
CA LEU A 313 0.54 -3.25 -14.75
C LEU A 313 0.38 -1.77 -15.08
N LEU A 314 0.52 -0.87 -14.09
CA LEU A 314 0.40 0.58 -14.31
C LEU A 314 1.41 1.06 -15.37
N TRP A 315 2.65 0.59 -15.31
CA TRP A 315 3.64 0.87 -16.36
C TRP A 315 3.27 0.28 -17.72
N SER A 316 2.59 -0.88 -17.75
CA SER A 316 2.17 -1.50 -19.01
C SER A 316 1.03 -0.73 -19.65
N CYS A 317 0.12 -0.17 -18.86
CA CYS A 317 -0.98 0.66 -19.32
C CYS A 317 -0.46 1.98 -19.91
N GLU A 318 0.56 2.58 -19.32
CA GLU A 318 1.18 3.77 -19.90
C GLU A 318 1.93 3.49 -21.21
N LYS A 319 2.50 2.28 -21.35
CA LYS A 319 3.15 1.84 -22.59
C LYS A 319 2.13 1.52 -23.68
N HIS A 320 1.00 0.93 -23.31
CA HIS A 320 -0.08 0.50 -24.21
C HIS A 320 -1.40 1.17 -23.77
N PRO A 321 -1.59 2.46 -24.09
CA PRO A 321 -2.69 3.25 -23.54
C PRO A 321 -4.05 2.97 -24.21
N ARG A 322 -4.09 2.25 -25.33
CA ARG A 322 -5.33 2.09 -26.13
C ARG A 322 -6.06 0.82 -25.70
N ALA A 323 -7.39 0.87 -25.68
CA ALA A 323 -8.25 -0.29 -25.39
C ALA A 323 -7.92 -1.49 -26.29
N LYS A 324 -7.66 -1.25 -27.57
CA LYS A 324 -7.29 -2.30 -28.56
C LYS A 324 -6.05 -3.12 -28.17
N ASP A 325 -5.12 -2.53 -27.43
CA ASP A 325 -3.91 -3.22 -26.99
C ASP A 325 -4.20 -4.26 -25.89
N TRP A 326 -5.41 -4.23 -25.32
CA TRP A 326 -5.90 -5.02 -24.20
C TRP A 326 -7.20 -5.79 -24.54
N GLN A 327 -7.49 -6.01 -25.81
CA GLN A 327 -8.65 -6.82 -26.22
C GLN A 327 -8.35 -8.32 -26.16
N ASP A 328 -7.18 -8.73 -26.64
CA ASP A 328 -6.71 -10.11 -26.55
C ASP A 328 -6.18 -10.40 -25.14
N PHE A 329 -6.90 -11.25 -24.40
CA PHE A 329 -6.56 -11.59 -23.02
C PHE A 329 -5.25 -12.38 -22.95
N LYS A 330 -5.09 -13.41 -23.77
CA LYS A 330 -3.90 -14.28 -23.79
C LYS A 330 -2.64 -13.47 -24.10
N ALA A 331 -2.65 -12.69 -25.17
CA ALA A 331 -1.51 -11.88 -25.58
C ALA A 331 -1.18 -10.80 -24.53
N SER A 332 -2.20 -10.16 -23.96
CA SER A 332 -2.02 -9.14 -22.93
C SER A 332 -1.44 -9.70 -21.64
N PHE A 333 -1.92 -10.86 -21.21
CA PHE A 333 -1.41 -11.57 -20.05
C PHE A 333 0.05 -12.00 -20.26
N LEU A 334 0.37 -12.69 -21.36
CA LEU A 334 1.74 -13.12 -21.67
C LEU A 334 2.71 -11.93 -21.77
N ARG A 335 2.24 -10.78 -22.26
CA ARG A 335 3.02 -9.54 -22.28
C ARG A 335 3.35 -9.04 -20.87
N LEU A 336 2.46 -9.19 -19.88
CA LEU A 336 2.76 -8.88 -18.48
C LEU A 336 3.76 -9.86 -17.90
N VAL A 337 3.62 -11.16 -18.16
CA VAL A 337 4.54 -12.20 -17.65
C VAL A 337 5.96 -11.99 -18.19
N LYS A 338 6.11 -11.73 -19.50
CA LYS A 338 7.41 -11.40 -20.12
C LYS A 338 8.04 -10.15 -19.51
N LYS A 339 7.22 -9.17 -19.16
CA LYS A 339 7.70 -7.95 -18.49
C LYS A 339 8.12 -8.21 -17.05
N LEU A 340 7.39 -9.06 -16.33
CA LEU A 340 7.73 -9.47 -14.97
C LEU A 340 9.09 -10.17 -14.98
N HIS A 341 9.25 -11.16 -15.86
CA HIS A 341 10.52 -11.85 -16.08
C HIS A 341 11.68 -10.85 -16.28
N LYS A 342 11.51 -9.89 -17.19
CA LYS A 342 12.52 -8.86 -17.44
C LYS A 342 12.87 -8.05 -16.19
N CYS A 343 11.88 -7.60 -15.42
CA CYS A 343 12.11 -6.83 -14.19
C CYS A 343 12.83 -7.64 -13.12
N VAL A 344 12.48 -8.92 -12.99
CA VAL A 344 13.10 -9.84 -12.03
C VAL A 344 14.55 -10.13 -12.44
N CYS A 345 14.85 -10.50 -13.69
CA CYS A 345 16.23 -10.72 -14.16
C CYS A 345 17.13 -9.50 -14.02
N GLN A 346 16.57 -8.29 -14.14
CA GLN A 346 17.33 -7.05 -14.03
C GLN A 346 17.42 -6.54 -12.58
N HIS A 347 16.81 -7.25 -11.62
CA HIS A 347 16.60 -6.82 -10.23
C HIS A 347 16.10 -5.36 -10.14
N PHE A 348 15.26 -4.97 -11.12
CA PHE A 348 14.86 -3.57 -11.32
C PHE A 348 13.40 -3.42 -11.70
N LEU A 349 12.64 -2.83 -10.77
CA LEU A 349 11.27 -2.37 -11.00
C LEU A 349 11.12 -0.93 -10.47
N LYS A 350 10.97 0.00 -11.39
CA LYS A 350 10.81 1.41 -11.08
C LYS A 350 9.47 1.68 -10.38
N HIS A 351 9.46 2.42 -9.28
CA HIS A 351 8.22 2.87 -8.66
C HIS A 351 7.42 3.74 -9.63
N TYR A 352 6.09 3.57 -9.68
CA TYR A 352 5.23 4.20 -10.69
C TYR A 352 5.22 5.74 -10.60
N PHE A 353 5.02 6.30 -9.40
CA PHE A 353 5.04 7.76 -9.18
C PHE A 353 6.43 8.34 -8.90
N VAL A 354 7.24 7.70 -8.06
CA VAL A 354 8.58 8.18 -7.66
C VAL A 354 9.66 7.54 -8.56
N ARG A 355 9.91 8.14 -9.72
CA ARG A 355 10.82 7.60 -10.76
C ARG A 355 12.23 7.26 -10.24
N GLY A 356 12.72 7.90 -9.19
CA GLY A 356 14.08 7.64 -8.74
C GLY A 356 14.25 6.36 -7.91
N TYR A 357 13.17 5.67 -7.56
CA TYR A 357 13.18 4.56 -6.62
C TYR A 357 13.00 3.20 -7.33
N ASN A 358 13.88 2.25 -7.02
CA ASN A 358 13.78 0.85 -7.45
C ASN A 358 13.11 0.04 -6.33
N LEU A 359 11.96 -0.57 -6.61
CA LEU A 359 11.21 -1.40 -5.68
C LEU A 359 11.95 -2.70 -5.32
N LEU A 360 12.86 -3.18 -6.18
CA LEU A 360 13.63 -4.40 -5.97
C LEU A 360 15.03 -4.15 -5.38
N LYS A 361 15.34 -2.92 -4.95
CA LYS A 361 16.69 -2.52 -4.50
C LYS A 361 17.24 -3.39 -3.36
N TYR A 362 16.38 -3.81 -2.44
CA TYR A 362 16.74 -4.56 -1.23
C TYR A 362 16.14 -5.98 -1.23
N ALA A 363 15.65 -6.44 -2.37
CA ALA A 363 15.14 -7.80 -2.50
C ALA A 363 16.31 -8.80 -2.56
N ASN A 364 16.09 -10.02 -2.06
CA ASN A 364 17.09 -11.09 -2.12
C ASN A 364 17.33 -11.49 -3.60
N THR A 365 18.56 -11.32 -4.08
CA THR A 365 18.92 -11.59 -5.48
C THR A 365 18.75 -13.05 -5.86
N ASN A 366 19.11 -13.98 -4.96
CA ASN A 366 18.98 -15.41 -5.21
C ASN A 366 17.50 -15.81 -5.35
N GLU A 367 16.64 -15.27 -4.48
CA GLU A 367 15.19 -15.49 -4.59
C GLU A 367 14.63 -14.88 -5.88
N LEU A 368 15.11 -13.69 -6.29
CA LEU A 368 14.73 -13.11 -7.58
C LEU A 368 15.13 -14.03 -8.74
N ASP A 369 16.35 -14.57 -8.75
CA ASP A 369 16.82 -15.42 -9.84
C ASP A 369 16.02 -16.74 -9.91
N LEU A 370 15.67 -17.33 -8.77
CA LEU A 370 14.77 -18.48 -8.70
C LEU A 370 13.39 -18.17 -9.27
N VAL A 371 12.84 -16.99 -8.95
CA VAL A 371 11.57 -16.53 -9.51
C VAL A 371 11.68 -16.30 -11.01
N ALA A 372 12.80 -15.74 -11.49
CA ALA A 372 13.05 -15.55 -12.90
C ALA A 372 13.00 -16.89 -13.65
N GLN A 373 13.69 -17.91 -13.13
CA GLN A 373 13.69 -19.25 -13.71
C GLN A 373 12.28 -19.84 -13.79
N LYS A 374 11.52 -19.82 -12.68
CA LYS A 374 10.14 -20.32 -12.68
C LYS A 374 9.24 -19.59 -13.68
N VAL A 375 9.45 -18.29 -13.89
CA VAL A 375 8.69 -17.52 -14.88
C VAL A 375 9.10 -17.87 -16.31
N VAL A 376 10.39 -18.18 -16.58
CA VAL A 376 10.83 -18.70 -17.90
C VAL A 376 10.22 -20.06 -18.18
N ASP A 377 10.23 -20.96 -17.20
CA ASP A 377 9.67 -22.30 -17.34
C ASP A 377 8.16 -22.23 -17.65
N PHE A 378 7.45 -21.33 -16.97
CA PHE A 378 6.07 -21.01 -17.29
C PHE A 378 5.90 -20.49 -18.72
N LEU A 379 6.76 -19.55 -19.17
CA LEU A 379 6.69 -19.01 -20.53
C LEU A 379 6.97 -20.06 -21.60
N ALA A 380 7.78 -21.06 -21.30
CA ALA A 380 8.03 -22.20 -22.18
C ALA A 380 6.81 -23.12 -22.30
N ASN A 381 6.13 -23.40 -21.19
CA ASN A 381 4.97 -24.30 -21.15
C ASN A 381 3.81 -23.79 -20.26
N PRO A 382 3.05 -22.75 -20.66
CA PRO A 382 2.03 -22.13 -19.82
C PRO A 382 0.90 -23.08 -19.39
N ARG A 383 0.61 -24.09 -20.21
CA ARG A 383 -0.47 -25.07 -19.98
C ARG A 383 -0.31 -25.91 -18.73
N LEU A 384 0.94 -26.16 -18.29
CA LEU A 384 1.21 -26.99 -17.11
C LEU A 384 0.80 -26.31 -15.79
N TYR A 385 0.42 -25.05 -15.84
CA TYR A 385 0.12 -24.23 -14.67
C TYR A 385 -1.32 -23.72 -14.67
N MET A 386 -2.12 -24.09 -15.68
CA MET A 386 -3.46 -23.57 -15.94
C MET A 386 -4.47 -24.73 -15.97
N HIS A 387 -4.65 -25.37 -14.81
CA HIS A 387 -5.56 -26.49 -14.59
C HIS A 387 -6.88 -26.03 -13.97
#